data_AF-A0A8T4RFZ0-F1
#
_entry.id   AF-A0A8T4RFZ0-F1
#
_cell.length_a   1.000
_cell.length_b   1.000
_cell.length_c   1.000
_cell.angle_alpha   90.00
_cell.angle_beta   90.00
_cell.angle_gamma   90.00
#
_symmetry.space_group_name_H-M   'P 1'
#
loop_
_entity.id
_entity.type
_entity.pdbx_description
1 polymer ?
#
loop_
_entity_poly.entity_id
_entity_poly.type
_entity_poly.pdbx_seq_one_letter_code
_entity_poly.pdbx_strand_id
1 'polypeptide(L)'
;MGYNYTIKASVNAAKAVGIALPISRKESVMVCQAVRGMQVAKAKKLLEDVMDLKKAIPFTRYNDNMGHKHGMKSGAFPVSTCQQVLMVLKSAESNAQSKGLSAANLVIKHASAQKGPTTYHYGRQRTKAKRTHIELVLEEQKEAAKPVPKKALHPNPPTQRTEAKK
;
A
#
# COMPACT_ATOMS: atom_id res chain seq x y z
N MET A 1 -6.66 26.60 1.59
CA MET A 1 -6.32 25.86 0.35
C MET A 1 -6.80 24.42 0.48
N GLY A 2 -7.75 23.99 -0.36
CA GLY A 2 -8.20 22.60 -0.39
C GLY A 2 -7.34 21.77 -1.34
N TYR A 3 -6.90 20.59 -0.91
CA TYR A 3 -6.30 19.60 -1.82
C TYR A 3 -7.42 18.79 -2.47
N ASN A 4 -7.37 18.64 -3.80
CA ASN A 4 -8.34 17.84 -4.55
C ASN A 4 -7.91 16.37 -4.54
N TYR A 5 -8.63 15.56 -3.77
CA TYR A 5 -8.40 14.11 -3.69
C TYR A 5 -8.92 13.41 -4.93
N THR A 6 -8.22 12.36 -5.35
CA THR A 6 -8.60 11.53 -6.49
C THR A 6 -9.91 10.79 -6.21
N ILE A 7 -10.16 10.44 -4.94
CA ILE A 7 -11.35 9.71 -4.51
C ILE A 7 -12.25 10.59 -3.64
N LYS A 8 -13.56 10.49 -3.89
CA LYS A 8 -14.59 11.03 -2.99
C LYS A 8 -14.64 10.16 -1.73
N ALA A 9 -14.27 10.72 -0.60
CA ALA A 9 -14.29 9.99 0.66
C ALA A 9 -15.69 9.93 1.26
N SER A 10 -16.00 8.80 1.88
CA SER A 10 -17.18 8.60 2.72
C SER A 10 -17.07 9.43 4.01
N VAL A 11 -18.19 9.54 4.74
CA VAL A 11 -18.23 10.25 6.04
C VAL A 11 -17.26 9.60 7.04
N ASN A 12 -17.14 8.27 7.00
CA ASN A 12 -16.32 7.46 7.90
C ASN A 12 -14.88 7.26 7.40
N ALA A 13 -14.33 8.28 6.75
CA ALA A 13 -12.98 8.23 6.20
C ALA A 13 -12.11 9.39 6.70
N ALA A 14 -10.84 9.08 6.96
CA ALA A 14 -9.81 10.05 7.28
C ALA A 14 -8.87 10.25 6.09
N LYS A 15 -8.43 11.48 5.89
CA LYS A 15 -7.59 11.87 4.77
C LYS A 15 -6.28 12.47 5.26
N ALA A 16 -5.20 12.22 4.54
CA ALA A 16 -3.95 12.97 4.69
C ALA A 16 -3.24 13.08 3.35
N VAL A 17 -2.51 14.17 3.17
CA VAL A 17 -1.70 14.42 1.99
C VAL A 17 -0.33 14.92 2.41
N GLY A 18 0.72 14.33 1.84
CA GLY A 18 2.07 14.89 1.86
C GLY A 18 2.33 15.68 0.58
N ILE A 19 2.59 16.98 0.68
CA ILE A 19 2.80 17.85 -0.48
C ILE A 19 4.30 18.05 -0.73
N ALA A 20 4.74 17.89 -1.98
CA ALA A 20 6.11 18.19 -2.45
C ALA A 20 7.22 17.51 -1.60
N LEU A 21 7.01 16.25 -1.25
CA LEU A 21 7.96 15.46 -0.47
C LEU A 21 9.24 15.18 -1.31
N PRO A 22 10.45 15.23 -0.72
CA PRO A 22 11.74 15.04 -1.40
C PRO A 22 12.04 13.56 -1.72
N ILE A 23 11.10 12.88 -2.39
CA ILE A 23 11.16 11.43 -2.66
C ILE A 23 10.90 11.13 -4.12
N SER A 24 11.33 9.94 -4.55
CA SER A 24 11.15 9.46 -5.92
C SER A 24 9.70 9.06 -6.17
N ARG A 25 9.07 9.62 -7.20
CA ARG A 25 7.72 9.22 -7.61
C ARG A 25 7.63 7.73 -7.94
N LYS A 26 8.65 7.17 -8.63
CA LYS A 26 8.63 5.77 -9.09
C LYS A 26 8.55 4.81 -7.90
N GLU A 27 9.40 5.03 -6.90
CA GLU A 27 9.40 4.26 -5.65
C GLU A 27 8.12 4.48 -4.86
N SER A 28 7.69 5.74 -4.74
CA SER A 28 6.46 6.11 -4.02
C SER A 28 5.23 5.40 -4.58
N VAL A 29 5.13 5.23 -5.91
CA VAL A 29 4.01 4.49 -6.53
C VAL A 29 4.05 3.01 -6.12
N MET A 30 5.23 2.37 -6.10
CA MET A 30 5.35 0.96 -5.69
C MET A 30 5.06 0.77 -4.20
N VAL A 31 5.54 1.69 -3.35
CA VAL A 31 5.26 1.68 -1.91
C VAL A 31 3.76 1.89 -1.65
N CYS A 32 3.14 2.88 -2.30
CA CYS A 32 1.69 3.12 -2.19
C CYS A 32 0.88 1.92 -2.66
N GLN A 33 1.31 1.24 -3.73
CA GLN A 33 0.65 0.03 -4.22
C GLN A 33 0.77 -1.12 -3.21
N ALA A 34 1.93 -1.28 -2.56
CA ALA A 34 2.16 -2.32 -1.57
C ALA A 34 1.30 -2.15 -0.31
N VAL A 35 1.11 -0.91 0.16
CA VAL A 35 0.32 -0.65 1.39
C VAL A 35 -1.19 -0.55 1.14
N ARG A 36 -1.62 -0.34 -0.10
CA ARG A 36 -3.04 -0.19 -0.44
C ARG A 36 -3.82 -1.47 -0.09
N GLY A 37 -4.93 -1.30 0.63
CA GLY A 37 -5.80 -2.40 1.08
C GLY A 37 -5.31 -3.10 2.35
N MET A 38 -4.17 -2.71 2.91
CA MET A 38 -3.70 -3.24 4.20
C MET A 38 -4.37 -2.53 5.37
N GLN A 39 -4.51 -3.26 6.48
CA GLN A 39 -4.77 -2.65 7.79
C GLN A 39 -3.60 -1.72 8.16
N VAL A 40 -3.92 -0.59 8.79
CA VAL A 40 -2.93 0.45 9.13
C VAL A 40 -1.79 -0.11 9.98
N ALA A 41 -2.10 -0.95 10.98
CA ALA A 41 -1.08 -1.60 11.82
C ALA A 41 -0.10 -2.47 11.01
N LYS A 42 -0.62 -3.27 10.06
CA LYS A 42 0.20 -4.12 9.19
C LYS A 42 1.04 -3.28 8.22
N ALA A 43 0.47 -2.21 7.70
CA ALA A 43 1.17 -1.29 6.81
C ALA A 43 2.35 -0.60 7.50
N LYS A 44 2.16 -0.09 8.74
CA LYS A 44 3.25 0.49 9.53
C LYS A 44 4.39 -0.50 9.73
N LYS A 45 4.07 -1.71 10.19
CA LYS A 45 5.06 -2.78 10.38
C LYS A 45 5.82 -3.09 9.08
N LEU A 46 5.12 -3.19 7.96
CA LEU A 46 5.76 -3.41 6.66
C LEU A 46 6.73 -2.27 6.31
N LEU A 47 6.36 -1.02 6.54
CA LEU A 47 7.23 0.13 6.26
C LEU A 47 8.47 0.13 7.17
N GLU A 48 8.31 -0.21 8.44
CA GLU A 48 9.42 -0.37 9.41
C GLU A 48 10.34 -1.53 9.01
N ASP A 49 9.79 -2.69 8.64
CA ASP A 49 10.55 -3.85 8.17
C ASP A 49 11.36 -3.54 6.89
N VAL A 50 10.86 -2.65 6.02
CA VAL A 50 11.57 -2.19 4.83
C VAL A 50 12.71 -1.24 5.20
N MET A 51 12.50 -0.36 6.19
CA MET A 51 13.54 0.53 6.72
C MET A 51 14.69 -0.26 7.36
N ASP A 52 14.35 -1.36 8.03
CA ASP A 52 15.31 -2.33 8.60
C ASP A 52 15.91 -3.29 7.56
N LEU A 53 15.59 -3.13 6.27
CA LEU A 53 16.04 -3.99 5.17
C LEU A 53 15.65 -5.48 5.31
N LYS A 54 14.66 -5.79 6.16
CA LYS A 54 14.16 -7.16 6.39
C LYS A 54 13.22 -7.62 5.29
N LYS A 55 12.34 -6.72 4.82
CA LYS A 55 11.32 -7.04 3.81
C LYS A 55 11.42 -6.12 2.61
N ALA A 56 11.56 -6.70 1.41
CA ALA A 56 11.61 -5.93 0.18
C ALA A 56 10.19 -5.56 -0.30
N ILE A 57 10.05 -4.38 -0.91
CA ILE A 57 8.84 -4.00 -1.64
C ILE A 57 8.94 -4.57 -3.06
N PRO A 58 7.89 -5.23 -3.57
CA PRO A 58 7.86 -5.72 -4.95
C PRO A 58 7.76 -4.54 -5.93
N PHE A 59 8.62 -4.52 -6.94
CA PHE A 59 8.59 -3.55 -8.02
C PHE A 59 8.00 -4.22 -9.27
N THR A 60 6.77 -3.84 -9.62
CA THR A 60 6.03 -4.45 -10.74
C THR A 60 6.10 -3.64 -12.04
N ARG A 61 6.17 -2.30 -11.94
CA ARG A 61 6.18 -1.39 -13.11
C ARG A 61 7.55 -0.78 -13.43
N TYR A 62 8.31 -0.42 -12.40
CA TYR A 62 9.57 0.32 -12.54
C TYR A 62 10.76 -0.58 -12.22
N ASN A 63 10.82 -1.74 -12.87
CA ASN A 63 11.71 -2.84 -12.53
C ASN A 63 12.80 -3.13 -13.57
N ASP A 64 12.99 -2.24 -14.55
CA ASP A 64 14.06 -2.37 -15.54
C ASP A 64 15.43 -2.42 -14.86
N ASN A 65 16.24 -3.43 -15.20
CA ASN A 65 17.59 -3.66 -14.66
C ASN A 65 17.66 -3.78 -13.12
N MET A 66 16.57 -4.22 -12.49
CA MET A 66 16.57 -4.49 -11.04
C MET A 66 16.96 -5.94 -10.74
N GLY A 67 17.76 -6.11 -9.68
CA GLY A 67 18.12 -7.43 -9.16
C GLY A 67 16.94 -8.15 -8.50
N HIS A 68 17.02 -9.48 -8.52
CA HIS A 68 16.05 -10.34 -7.84
C HIS A 68 16.19 -10.25 -6.31
N LYS A 69 15.09 -10.50 -5.60
CA LYS A 69 15.06 -10.54 -4.14
C LYS A 69 14.43 -11.84 -3.66
N HIS A 70 14.67 -12.20 -2.41
CA HIS A 70 14.12 -13.43 -1.85
C HIS A 70 12.58 -13.43 -1.97
N GLY A 71 12.04 -14.47 -2.62
CA GLY A 71 10.61 -14.61 -2.87
C GLY A 71 10.01 -13.71 -3.96
N MET A 72 10.82 -12.94 -4.72
CA MET A 72 10.30 -12.08 -5.81
C MET A 72 11.30 -11.78 -6.93
N LYS A 73 10.81 -11.66 -8.17
CA LYS A 73 11.65 -11.36 -9.35
C LYS A 73 12.32 -9.99 -9.28
N SER A 74 11.63 -8.95 -8.80
CA SER A 74 12.21 -7.62 -8.70
C SER A 74 11.69 -6.92 -7.45
N GLY A 75 12.61 -6.44 -6.61
CA GLY A 75 12.27 -5.74 -5.38
C GLY A 75 13.40 -4.85 -4.89
N ALA A 76 13.03 -3.82 -4.12
CA ALA A 76 13.96 -2.89 -3.51
C ALA A 76 13.52 -2.49 -2.10
N PHE A 77 14.43 -1.81 -1.40
CA PHE A 77 14.22 -1.25 -0.08
C PHE A 77 14.28 0.28 -0.15
N PRO A 78 13.19 0.96 -0.52
CA PRO A 78 13.17 2.41 -0.66
C PRO A 78 13.01 3.10 0.71
N VAL A 79 14.08 3.10 1.52
CA VAL A 79 14.10 3.56 2.93
C VAL A 79 13.55 4.98 3.08
N SER A 80 14.07 5.94 2.31
CA SER A 80 13.66 7.35 2.41
C SER A 80 12.18 7.56 2.05
N THR A 81 11.69 6.82 1.05
CA THR A 81 10.28 6.86 0.64
C THR A 81 9.39 6.26 1.73
N CYS A 82 9.77 5.12 2.32
CA CYS A 82 9.02 4.48 3.40
C CYS A 82 8.91 5.39 4.63
N GLN A 83 9.99 6.08 5.00
CA GLN A 83 9.98 7.03 6.13
C GLN A 83 8.96 8.16 5.92
N GLN A 84 8.92 8.74 4.72
CA GLN A 84 7.97 9.82 4.39
C GLN A 84 6.53 9.31 4.32
N VAL A 85 6.30 8.12 3.73
CA VAL A 85 4.97 7.50 3.70
C VAL A 85 4.47 7.19 5.12
N LEU A 86 5.34 6.70 6.00
CA LEU A 86 5.02 6.42 7.40
C LEU A 86 4.59 7.69 8.15
N MET A 87 5.26 8.81 7.90
CA MET A 87 4.88 10.11 8.46
C MET A 87 3.47 10.53 8.03
N VAL A 88 3.16 10.44 6.73
CA VAL A 88 1.80 10.78 6.22
C VAL A 88 0.76 9.80 6.77
N LEU A 89 1.09 8.52 6.92
CA LEU A 89 0.19 7.51 7.48
C LEU A 89 -0.13 7.78 8.96
N LYS A 90 0.86 8.17 9.76
CA LYS A 90 0.65 8.59 11.16
C LYS A 90 -0.24 9.83 11.26
N SER A 91 -0.07 10.80 10.34
CA SER A 91 -0.97 11.96 10.26
C SER A 91 -2.41 11.55 9.89
N ALA A 92 -2.58 10.63 8.94
CA ALA A 92 -3.90 10.13 8.56
C ALA A 92 -4.62 9.42 9.72
N GLU A 93 -3.87 8.64 10.51
CA GLU A 93 -4.38 7.98 11.71
C GLU A 93 -4.77 8.97 12.80
N SER A 94 -3.96 9.99 13.07
CA SER A 94 -4.32 11.07 14.00
C SER A 94 -5.62 11.76 13.56
N ASN A 95 -5.78 12.01 12.26
CA ASN A 95 -7.02 12.57 11.72
C ASN A 95 -8.22 11.63 11.89
N ALA A 96 -8.00 10.31 11.83
CA ALA A 96 -9.04 9.32 12.07
C ALA A 96 -9.47 9.29 13.54
N GLN A 97 -8.51 9.38 14.46
CA GLN A 97 -8.77 9.46 15.90
C GLN A 97 -9.55 10.73 16.25
N SER A 98 -9.18 11.88 15.68
CA SER A 98 -9.94 13.13 15.86
C SER A 98 -11.38 13.05 15.34
N LYS A 99 -11.66 12.15 14.39
CA LYS A 99 -13.01 11.86 13.88
C LYS A 99 -13.76 10.79 14.69
N GLY A 100 -13.14 10.21 15.72
CA GLY A 100 -13.73 9.14 16.52
C GLY A 100 -13.78 7.77 15.83
N LEU A 101 -12.99 7.55 14.77
CA LEU A 101 -12.91 6.26 14.09
C LEU A 101 -12.05 5.28 14.90
N SER A 102 -12.43 4.00 14.95
CA SER A 102 -11.67 2.99 15.70
C SER A 102 -10.34 2.67 15.02
N ALA A 103 -9.22 2.96 15.70
CA ALA A 103 -7.87 2.75 15.18
C ALA A 103 -7.56 1.28 14.81
N ALA A 104 -8.22 0.32 15.48
CA ALA A 104 -8.03 -1.11 15.23
C ALA A 104 -8.56 -1.57 13.87
N ASN A 105 -9.62 -0.91 13.38
CA ASN A 105 -10.35 -1.32 12.18
C ASN A 105 -10.05 -0.45 10.96
N LEU A 106 -9.03 0.39 11.03
CA LEU A 106 -8.64 1.25 9.92
C LEU A 106 -7.91 0.48 8.82
N VAL A 107 -8.39 0.65 7.60
CA VAL A 107 -7.78 0.10 6.39
C VAL A 107 -7.44 1.23 5.42
N ILE A 108 -6.30 1.07 4.74
CA ILE A 108 -5.87 2.01 3.70
C ILE A 108 -6.71 1.75 2.45
N LYS A 109 -7.81 2.49 2.29
CA LYS A 109 -8.70 2.38 1.12
C LYS A 109 -8.03 2.92 -0.13
N HIS A 110 -7.36 4.07 -0.01
CA HIS A 110 -6.65 4.71 -1.11
C HIS A 110 -5.24 5.10 -0.69
N ALA A 111 -4.29 4.82 -1.57
CA ALA A 111 -2.94 5.33 -1.48
C ALA A 111 -2.46 5.61 -2.90
N SER A 112 -2.04 6.84 -3.18
CA SER A 112 -1.50 7.20 -4.49
C SER A 112 -0.33 8.17 -4.35
N ALA A 113 0.52 8.16 -5.37
CA ALA A 113 1.67 9.04 -5.48
C ALA A 113 1.64 9.77 -6.82
N GLN A 114 1.68 11.10 -6.78
CA GLN A 114 1.62 11.99 -7.94
C GLN A 114 2.91 12.79 -8.08
N LYS A 115 3.27 13.18 -9.30
CA LYS A 115 4.47 13.98 -9.55
C LYS A 115 4.29 15.37 -8.94
N GLY A 116 5.26 15.83 -8.16
CA GLY A 116 5.29 17.17 -7.61
C GLY A 116 6.10 18.16 -8.44
N PRO A 117 6.23 19.42 -7.95
CA PRO A 117 6.96 20.47 -8.64
C PRO A 117 8.43 20.06 -8.83
N THR A 118 8.95 20.27 -10.03
CA THR A 118 10.32 19.90 -10.35
C THR A 118 11.20 21.14 -10.25
N THR A 119 12.10 21.17 -9.26
CA THR A 119 13.07 22.26 -9.10
C THR A 119 14.39 21.86 -9.74
N TYR A 120 15.00 22.79 -10.46
CA TYR A 120 16.35 22.59 -10.97
C TYR A 120 17.38 23.11 -9.97
N HIS A 121 18.55 22.49 -9.96
CA HIS A 121 19.69 23.03 -9.21
C HIS A 121 20.22 24.29 -9.91
N TYR A 122 20.82 25.20 -9.13
CA TYR A 122 21.47 26.38 -9.65
C TYR A 122 22.69 25.99 -10.53
N GLY A 123 22.94 26.76 -11.59
CA GLY A 123 24.01 26.46 -12.56
C GLY A 123 23.54 25.51 -13.68
N ARG A 124 24.33 24.45 -13.97
CA ARG A 124 24.10 23.57 -15.12
C ARG A 124 22.81 22.74 -14.94
N GLN A 125 21.80 23.06 -15.74
CA GLN A 125 20.42 22.54 -15.69
C GLN A 125 20.26 21.06 -16.14
N ARG A 126 21.12 20.14 -15.67
CA ARG A 126 21.04 18.71 -16.01
C ARG A 126 20.26 17.88 -14.99
N THR A 127 20.37 18.21 -13.71
CA THR A 127 19.75 17.45 -12.61
C THR A 127 18.49 18.16 -12.11
N LYS A 128 17.45 17.36 -11.89
CA LYS A 128 16.15 17.82 -11.41
C LYS A 128 15.86 17.20 -10.05
N ALA A 129 15.51 18.02 -9.07
CA ALA A 129 15.06 17.55 -7.78
C ALA A 129 13.74 16.79 -7.95
N LYS A 130 13.67 15.58 -7.39
CA LYS A 130 12.46 14.77 -7.41
C LYS A 130 11.57 15.20 -6.25
N ARG A 131 10.34 15.57 -6.57
CA ARG A 131 9.29 15.87 -5.59
C ARG A 131 8.04 15.08 -5.92
N THR A 132 7.36 14.61 -4.88
CA THR A 132 6.18 13.75 -5.04
C THR A 132 5.09 14.18 -4.05
N HIS A 133 3.84 14.19 -4.50
CA HIS A 133 2.67 14.31 -3.62
C HIS A 133 2.19 12.90 -3.27
N ILE A 134 1.89 12.65 -1.99
CA ILE A 134 1.30 11.39 -1.54
C ILE A 134 -0.10 11.69 -1.02
N GLU A 135 -1.08 10.92 -1.48
CA GLU A 135 -2.47 10.99 -1.05
C GLU A 135 -2.83 9.68 -0.34
N LEU A 136 -3.30 9.77 0.91
CA LEU A 136 -3.80 8.64 1.68
C LEU A 136 -5.24 8.89 2.13
N VAL A 137 -6.08 7.86 1.99
CA VAL A 137 -7.43 7.82 2.55
C VAL A 137 -7.58 6.52 3.34
N LEU A 138 -7.88 6.68 4.63
CA LEU A 138 -8.21 5.61 5.54
C LEU A 138 -9.73 5.52 5.67
N GLU A 139 -10.25 4.31 5.76
CA GLU A 139 -11.65 4.05 6.00
C GLU A 139 -11.77 2.99 7.09
N GLU A 140 -12.77 3.15 7.96
CA GLU A 140 -13.10 2.11 8.92
C GLU A 140 -13.81 0.98 8.21
N GLN A 141 -13.21 -0.22 8.23
CA GLN A 141 -13.93 -1.40 7.79
C GLN A 141 -14.86 -1.84 8.91
N LYS A 142 -16.18 -1.71 8.67
CA LYS A 142 -17.15 -2.53 9.40
C LYS A 142 -16.80 -3.98 9.10
N GLU A 143 -16.65 -4.81 10.14
CA GLU A 143 -16.42 -6.25 9.97
C GLU A 143 -17.53 -6.84 9.11
N ALA A 144 -17.29 -6.97 7.80
CA ALA A 144 -18.08 -7.86 6.97
C ALA A 144 -17.72 -9.27 7.43
N ALA A 145 -18.72 -10.01 7.89
CA ALA A 145 -18.61 -11.36 8.41
C ALA A 145 -17.54 -12.15 7.65
N LYS A 146 -16.54 -12.67 8.38
CA LYS A 146 -15.48 -13.52 7.84
C LYS A 146 -16.13 -14.54 6.89
N PRO A 147 -15.69 -14.70 5.63
CA PRO A 147 -16.20 -15.76 4.80
C PRO A 147 -15.93 -17.07 5.54
N VAL A 148 -17.01 -17.72 5.99
CA VAL A 148 -16.95 -19.02 6.66
C VAL A 148 -16.14 -19.94 5.74
N PRO A 149 -15.12 -20.65 6.23
CA PRO A 149 -14.38 -21.57 5.40
C PRO A 149 -15.37 -22.55 4.77
N LYS A 150 -15.43 -22.59 3.44
CA LYS A 150 -16.19 -23.62 2.72
C LYS A 150 -15.65 -24.96 3.22
N LYS A 151 -16.44 -25.70 4.00
CA LYS A 151 -16.13 -27.08 4.40
C LYS A 151 -15.68 -27.81 3.14
N ALA A 152 -14.50 -28.44 3.19
CA ALA A 152 -14.02 -29.29 2.11
C ALA A 152 -15.12 -30.32 1.80
N LEU A 153 -15.63 -30.33 0.57
CA LEU A 153 -16.43 -31.45 0.09
C LEU A 153 -15.54 -32.70 0.21
N HIS A 154 -15.92 -33.63 1.06
CA HIS A 154 -15.32 -34.96 1.07
C HIS A 154 -15.49 -35.57 -0.33
N PRO A 155 -14.45 -36.18 -0.92
CA PRO A 155 -14.63 -36.92 -2.16
C PRO A 155 -15.60 -38.09 -1.89
N ASN A 156 -16.67 -38.19 -2.69
CA ASN A 156 -17.62 -39.29 -2.62
C ASN A 156 -16.87 -40.64 -2.71
N PRO A 157 -17.28 -41.67 -1.95
CA PRO A 157 -16.68 -42.98 -2.06
C PRO A 157 -16.86 -43.55 -3.48
N PRO A 158 -15.88 -44.29 -4.02
CA PRO A 158 -15.97 -44.83 -5.37
C PRO A 158 -17.11 -45.83 -5.48
N THR A 159 -18.03 -45.58 -6.41
CA THR A 159 -19.14 -46.48 -6.75
C THR A 159 -18.56 -47.82 -7.21
N GLN A 160 -18.93 -48.90 -6.51
CA GLN A 160 -18.56 -50.27 -6.89
C GLN A 160 -19.14 -50.56 -8.28
N ARG A 161 -18.28 -50.83 -9.27
CA ARG A 161 -18.71 -51.31 -10.59
C ARG A 161 -19.31 -52.70 -10.39
N THR A 162 -20.63 -52.84 -10.55
CA THR A 162 -21.26 -54.15 -10.63
C THR A 162 -20.78 -54.86 -11.89
N GLU A 163 -20.13 -56.00 -11.71
CA GLU A 163 -19.70 -56.90 -12.77
C GLU A 163 -20.91 -57.35 -13.60
N ALA A 164 -20.87 -57.09 -14.91
CA ALA A 164 -21.85 -57.61 -15.85
C ALA A 164 -21.61 -59.13 -16.00
N LYS A 165 -22.51 -59.94 -15.44
CA LYS A 165 -22.67 -61.35 -15.78
C LYS A 165 -23.55 -61.49 -17.02
N LYS A 166 -22.92 -61.77 -18.17
CA LYS A 166 -23.27 -62.78 -19.20
C LYS A 166 -22.61 -62.45 -20.53
#